data_AF-A0A497NK57-F1
#
_entry.id   AF-A0A497NK57-F1
#
_cell.length_a   1.000
_cell.length_b   1.000
_cell.length_c   1.000
_cell.angle_alpha   90.00
_cell.angle_beta   90.00
_cell.angle_gamma   90.00
#
_symmetry.space_group_name_H-M   'P 1'
#
loop_
_entity.id
_entity.type
_entity.pdbx_description
1 polymer ?
#
loop_
_entity_poly.entity_id
_entity_poly.type
_entity_poly.pdbx_seq_one_letter_code
_entity_poly.pdbx_strand_id
1 'polypeptide(L)'
;YGISPQFNNGSGLIDNGRLIIKPETLDSLISLFGRKNLGIASGSRRESAEYILNGLIEKFNSEALIFLDDVEEAERSLGRCLRKPHPFSLLRASEGLEGSRMIYVGDSVEDALMAREASRKNGKFIFAGVYRYTALEEDALRAFLEHKCDMILPTVNELPLILEELRRMTS
;
A
#
# COMPACT_ATOMS: atom_id res chain seq x y z
N TYR A 1 -18.52 30.35 29.50
CA TYR A 1 -17.86 29.04 29.65
C TYR A 1 -16.51 29.10 28.97
N GLY A 2 -15.48 29.46 29.74
CA GLY A 2 -14.10 29.60 29.26
C GLY A 2 -13.34 28.29 29.36
N ILE A 3 -13.44 27.47 28.32
CA ILE A 3 -12.52 26.34 28.12
C ILE A 3 -11.48 26.83 27.13
N SER A 4 -10.26 27.09 27.61
CA SER A 4 -9.10 27.31 26.76
C SER A 4 -8.85 26.04 25.93
N PRO A 5 -8.60 26.14 24.61
CA PRO A 5 -8.23 24.97 23.82
C PRO A 5 -6.95 24.35 24.40
N GLN A 6 -7.04 23.10 24.82
CA GLN A 6 -5.87 22.33 25.24
C GLN A 6 -5.16 21.85 23.97
N PHE A 7 -4.07 22.54 23.61
CA PHE A 7 -3.14 22.01 22.62
C PHE A 7 -2.36 20.86 23.28
N ASN A 8 -2.61 19.65 22.80
CA ASN A 8 -1.81 18.49 23.17
C ASN A 8 -0.45 18.60 22.48
N ASN A 9 0.57 19.09 23.19
CA ASN A 9 1.97 19.12 22.76
C ASN A 9 2.65 17.74 22.88
N GLY A 10 1.92 16.66 22.57
CA GLY A 10 2.51 15.33 22.41
C GLY A 10 3.11 15.21 21.02
N SER A 11 4.21 14.44 20.89
CA SER A 11 4.70 13.97 19.59
C SER A 11 3.52 13.50 18.74
N GLY A 12 3.37 14.08 17.54
CA GLY A 12 2.21 13.82 16.70
C GLY A 12 2.07 12.32 16.41
N LEU A 13 0.85 11.83 16.16
CA LEU A 13 0.57 10.45 15.75
C LEU A 13 1.41 9.96 14.54
N ILE A 14 2.03 10.91 13.82
CA ILE A 14 3.02 10.67 12.76
C ILE A 14 4.25 9.91 13.28
N ASP A 15 4.68 10.15 14.53
CA ASP A 15 5.87 9.52 15.13
C ASP A 15 5.68 8.01 15.43
N ASN A 16 4.48 7.46 15.26
CA ASN A 16 4.21 6.03 15.43
C ASN A 16 4.25 5.24 14.11
N GLY A 17 4.46 5.89 12.98
CA GLY A 17 4.59 5.24 11.68
C GLY A 17 5.91 4.47 11.57
N ARG A 18 5.89 3.17 11.82
CA ARG A 18 7.09 2.33 11.70
C ARG A 18 7.36 1.99 10.23
N LEU A 19 8.53 2.35 9.73
CA LEU A 19 9.03 1.87 8.45
C LEU A 19 9.28 0.34 8.54
N ILE A 20 8.46 -0.46 7.84
CA ILE A 20 8.58 -1.93 7.80
C ILE A 20 9.45 -2.40 6.63
N ILE A 21 9.34 -1.72 5.47
CA ILE A 21 10.14 -2.06 4.30
C ILE A 21 11.59 -1.67 4.52
N LYS A 22 12.51 -2.60 4.28
CA LYS A 22 13.95 -2.34 4.33
C LYS A 22 14.42 -1.66 3.03
N PRO A 23 15.41 -0.75 3.09
CA PRO A 23 16.00 -0.16 1.89
C PRO A 23 16.48 -1.20 0.87
N GLU A 24 17.08 -2.28 1.35
CA GLU A 24 17.62 -3.36 0.51
C GLU A 24 16.49 -4.16 -0.17
N THR A 25 15.35 -4.34 0.52
CA THR A 25 14.16 -4.94 -0.09
C THR A 25 13.67 -4.09 -1.26
N LEU A 26 13.64 -2.77 -1.10
CA LEU A 26 13.22 -1.87 -2.17
C LEU A 26 14.20 -1.89 -3.35
N ASP A 27 15.51 -1.99 -3.09
CA ASP A 27 16.54 -2.14 -4.13
C ASP A 27 16.41 -3.46 -4.89
N SER A 28 16.09 -4.56 -4.19
CA SER A 28 15.80 -5.84 -4.84
C SER A 28 14.54 -5.77 -5.71
N LEU A 29 13.46 -5.13 -5.23
CA LEU A 29 12.24 -4.93 -6.02
C LEU A 29 12.49 -4.07 -7.26
N ILE A 30 13.30 -3.01 -7.13
CA ILE A 30 13.73 -2.20 -8.28
C ILE A 30 14.54 -3.04 -9.26
N SER A 31 15.42 -3.91 -8.78
CA SER A 31 16.21 -4.80 -9.65
C SER A 31 15.34 -5.80 -10.41
N LEU A 32 14.27 -6.29 -9.78
CA LEU A 32 13.33 -7.25 -10.38
C LEU A 32 12.35 -6.62 -11.37
N PHE A 33 11.84 -5.42 -11.06
CA PHE A 33 10.71 -4.82 -11.81
C PHE A 33 11.04 -3.50 -12.51
N GLY A 34 12.14 -2.84 -12.12
CA GLY A 34 12.46 -1.48 -12.51
C GLY A 34 11.65 -0.45 -11.72
N ARG A 35 12.30 0.67 -11.36
CA ARG A 35 11.71 1.77 -10.57
C ARG A 35 10.33 2.24 -11.07
N LYS A 36 10.14 2.28 -12.39
CA LYS A 36 8.87 2.72 -13.02
C LYS A 36 7.67 1.85 -12.67
N ASN A 37 7.90 0.63 -12.19
CA ASN A 37 6.85 -0.34 -11.84
C ASN A 37 6.59 -0.43 -10.34
N LEU A 38 7.11 0.53 -9.55
CA LEU A 38 6.84 0.64 -8.13
C LEU A 38 6.00 1.89 -7.86
N GLY A 39 4.87 1.73 -7.19
CA GLY A 39 3.96 2.82 -6.82
C GLY A 39 3.43 2.70 -5.39
N ILE A 40 2.71 3.73 -4.94
CA ILE A 40 2.07 3.80 -3.63
C ILE A 40 0.59 4.12 -3.82
N ALA A 41 -0.28 3.32 -3.19
CA ALA A 41 -1.70 3.63 -3.02
C ALA A 41 -2.05 3.54 -1.53
N SER A 42 -2.12 4.70 -0.87
CA SER A 42 -2.20 4.80 0.59
C SER A 42 -3.46 5.53 1.09
N GLY A 43 -3.93 5.13 2.26
CA GLY A 43 -4.95 5.85 3.02
C GLY A 43 -4.38 6.94 3.94
N SER A 44 -3.05 7.09 3.99
CA SER A 44 -2.37 8.13 4.75
C SER A 44 -2.18 9.40 3.92
N ARG A 45 -1.99 10.54 4.59
CA ARG A 45 -1.59 11.80 3.93
C ARG A 45 -0.17 11.70 3.40
N ARG A 46 0.10 12.43 2.30
CA ARG A 46 1.40 12.47 1.64
C ARG A 46 2.51 12.91 2.58
N GLU A 47 2.29 14.00 3.32
CA GLU A 47 3.27 14.54 4.28
C GLU A 47 3.70 13.51 5.33
N SER A 48 2.74 12.76 5.89
CA SER A 48 3.07 11.71 6.87
C SER A 48 3.85 10.56 6.24
N ALA A 49 3.50 10.18 5.02
CA ALA A 49 4.21 9.13 4.30
C ALA A 49 5.64 9.56 3.91
N GLU A 50 5.81 10.79 3.45
CA GLU A 50 7.12 11.39 3.14
C GLU A 50 8.02 11.43 4.39
N TYR A 51 7.47 11.77 5.55
CA TYR A 51 8.22 11.74 6.81
C TYR A 51 8.69 10.31 7.17
N ILE A 52 7.81 9.32 7.07
CA ILE A 52 8.12 7.92 7.44
C ILE A 52 9.08 7.26 6.44
N LEU A 53 8.84 7.47 5.13
CA LEU A 53 9.64 6.88 4.07
C LEU A 53 10.96 7.63 3.88
N ASN A 54 11.00 8.93 4.22
CA ASN A 54 12.13 9.81 3.97
C ASN A 54 12.60 9.68 2.50
N GLY A 55 13.91 9.65 2.22
CA GLY A 55 14.45 9.46 0.87
C GLY A 55 14.04 8.15 0.16
N LEU A 56 13.42 7.17 0.84
CA LEU A 56 12.92 5.97 0.17
C LEU A 56 11.70 6.26 -0.72
N ILE A 57 10.95 7.33 -0.49
CA ILE A 57 9.82 7.67 -1.35
C ILE A 57 10.28 7.96 -2.79
N GLU A 58 11.51 8.46 -2.96
CA GLU A 58 12.11 8.74 -4.26
C GLU A 58 12.39 7.47 -5.07
N LYS A 59 12.43 6.29 -4.42
CA LYS A 59 12.63 4.99 -5.09
C LYS A 59 11.36 4.48 -5.78
N PHE A 60 10.22 5.16 -5.62
CA PHE A 60 8.98 4.88 -6.34
C PHE A 60 8.85 5.75 -7.61
N ASN A 61 7.91 5.38 -8.47
CA ASN A 61 7.52 6.17 -9.63
C ASN A 61 6.62 7.33 -9.18
N SER A 62 7.03 8.57 -9.50
CA SER A 62 6.30 9.80 -9.12
C SER A 62 4.88 9.84 -9.65
N GLU A 63 4.63 9.25 -10.83
CA GLU A 63 3.31 9.20 -11.48
C GLU A 63 2.39 8.14 -10.86
N ALA A 64 2.92 7.31 -9.96
CA ALA A 64 2.20 6.24 -9.29
C ALA A 64 2.11 6.44 -7.77
N LEU A 65 2.20 7.68 -7.30
CA LEU A 65 2.09 8.05 -5.88
C LEU A 65 0.72 8.65 -5.57
N ILE A 66 -0.19 7.83 -5.06
CA ILE A 66 -1.56 8.23 -4.70
C ILE A 66 -1.76 8.09 -3.18
N PHE A 67 -2.05 9.22 -2.53
CA PHE A 67 -2.27 9.35 -1.10
C PHE A 67 -3.69 9.81 -0.80
N LEU A 68 -4.03 9.92 0.49
CA LEU A 68 -5.35 10.37 0.94
C LEU A 68 -5.71 11.76 0.37
N ASP A 69 -4.73 12.66 0.25
CA ASP A 69 -4.95 14.01 -0.26
C ASP A 69 -5.46 13.99 -1.72
N ASP A 70 -4.88 13.12 -2.56
CA ASP A 70 -5.30 12.90 -3.95
C ASP A 70 -6.72 12.30 -4.02
N VAL A 71 -7.05 11.41 -3.09
CA VAL A 71 -8.40 10.82 -2.97
C VAL A 71 -9.41 11.89 -2.56
N GLU A 72 -9.14 12.68 -1.54
CA GLU A 72 -10.03 13.75 -1.05
C GLU A 72 -10.29 14.82 -2.12
N GLU A 73 -9.29 15.16 -2.92
CA GLU A 73 -9.47 16.05 -4.07
C GLU A 73 -10.42 15.47 -5.12
N ALA A 74 -10.26 14.19 -5.45
CA ALA A 74 -11.17 13.50 -6.36
C ALA A 74 -12.60 13.37 -5.78
N GLU A 75 -12.73 13.14 -4.47
CA GLU A 75 -14.03 13.09 -3.78
C GLU A 75 -14.77 14.43 -3.86
N ARG A 76 -14.07 15.56 -3.66
CA ARG A 76 -14.65 16.91 -3.82
C ARG A 76 -15.18 17.14 -5.23
N SER A 77 -14.44 16.64 -6.22
CA SER A 77 -14.79 16.80 -7.63
C SER A 77 -15.96 15.89 -8.07
N LEU A 78 -16.03 14.67 -7.53
CA LEU A 78 -17.01 13.66 -7.93
C LEU A 78 -18.24 13.56 -7.01
N GLY A 79 -18.21 14.20 -5.84
CA GLY A 79 -19.32 14.21 -4.87
C GLY A 79 -19.65 12.86 -4.25
N ARG A 80 -18.67 11.94 -4.16
CA ARG A 80 -18.84 10.60 -3.57
C ARG A 80 -17.58 10.12 -2.86
N CYS A 81 -17.73 9.17 -1.95
CA CYS A 81 -16.62 8.52 -1.24
C CYS A 81 -15.80 7.63 -2.20
N LEU A 82 -14.48 7.81 -2.20
CA LEU A 82 -13.49 7.09 -3.01
C LEU A 82 -12.39 6.44 -2.15
N ARG A 83 -12.45 6.61 -0.83
CA ARG A 83 -11.57 5.93 0.12
C ARG A 83 -11.76 4.41 0.09
N LYS A 84 -10.75 3.68 0.58
CA LYS A 84 -10.79 2.22 0.73
C LYS A 84 -12.09 1.79 1.46
N PRO A 85 -12.74 0.69 1.04
CA PRO A 85 -12.28 -0.30 0.07
C PRO A 85 -12.55 0.06 -1.40
N HIS A 86 -12.95 1.30 -1.71
CA HIS A 86 -13.16 1.71 -3.12
C HIS A 86 -11.82 1.65 -3.89
N PRO A 87 -11.78 1.11 -5.14
CA PRO A 87 -10.53 0.81 -5.86
C PRO A 87 -9.83 2.04 -6.47
N PHE A 88 -10.24 3.25 -6.13
CA PHE A 88 -9.81 4.46 -6.84
C PHE A 88 -8.31 4.69 -6.76
N SER A 89 -7.74 4.70 -5.55
CA SER A 89 -6.32 5.00 -5.36
C SER A 89 -5.43 3.97 -6.05
N LEU A 90 -5.79 2.68 -5.96
CA LEU A 90 -5.05 1.59 -6.60
C LEU A 90 -5.13 1.66 -8.14
N LEU A 91 -6.32 1.94 -8.70
CA LEU A 91 -6.48 2.11 -10.15
C LEU A 91 -5.70 3.31 -10.66
N ARG A 92 -5.78 4.45 -9.96
CA ARG A 92 -5.04 5.67 -10.33
C ARG A 92 -3.54 5.47 -10.27
N ALA A 93 -3.03 4.83 -9.22
CA ALA A 93 -1.61 4.51 -9.11
C ALA A 93 -1.15 3.61 -10.28
N SER A 94 -2.00 2.67 -10.70
CA SER A 94 -1.67 1.75 -11.79
C SER A 94 -1.56 2.41 -13.16
N GLU A 95 -2.17 3.58 -13.38
CA GLU A 95 -2.06 4.33 -14.64
C GLU A 95 -0.63 4.83 -14.88
N GLY A 96 0.13 5.06 -13.81
CA GLY A 96 1.55 5.46 -13.88
C GLY A 96 2.52 4.29 -14.08
N LEU A 97 2.06 3.03 -14.03
CA LEU A 97 2.91 1.83 -14.11
C LEU A 97 2.88 1.19 -15.51
N GLU A 98 3.98 0.57 -15.93
CA GLU A 98 4.12 -0.06 -17.26
C GLU A 98 3.78 -1.58 -17.25
N GLY A 99 3.50 -2.16 -16.07
CA GLY A 99 3.27 -3.59 -15.88
C GLY A 99 1.97 -4.14 -16.49
N SER A 100 1.99 -5.40 -16.93
CA SER A 100 0.78 -6.11 -17.41
C SER A 100 -0.04 -6.75 -16.29
N ARG A 101 0.59 -7.00 -15.14
CA ARG A 101 -0.01 -7.47 -13.88
C ARG A 101 0.65 -6.74 -12.71
N MET A 102 -0.11 -6.54 -11.64
CA MET A 102 0.29 -5.76 -10.47
C MET A 102 0.07 -6.58 -9.21
N ILE A 103 1.06 -6.58 -8.32
CA ILE A 103 0.94 -7.12 -6.97
C ILE A 103 0.67 -5.93 -6.05
N TYR A 104 -0.50 -5.89 -5.44
CA TYR A 104 -0.80 -4.93 -4.39
C TYR A 104 -0.48 -5.55 -3.04
N VAL A 105 0.39 -4.90 -2.27
CA VAL A 105 0.78 -5.34 -0.93
C VAL A 105 0.07 -4.45 0.09
N GLY A 106 -0.65 -5.05 1.03
CA GLY A 106 -1.38 -4.33 2.08
C GLY A 106 -1.55 -5.17 3.33
N ASP A 107 -1.87 -4.53 4.44
CA ASP A 107 -1.93 -5.14 5.78
C ASP A 107 -3.36 -5.17 6.36
N SER A 108 -4.34 -4.67 5.62
CA SER A 108 -5.73 -4.58 6.06
C SER A 108 -6.69 -5.39 5.20
N VAL A 109 -7.87 -5.70 5.75
CA VAL A 109 -8.97 -6.32 4.98
C VAL A 109 -9.49 -5.33 3.94
N GLU A 110 -9.50 -4.04 4.25
CA GLU A 110 -9.86 -2.96 3.33
C GLU A 110 -8.96 -2.98 2.07
N ASP A 111 -7.68 -3.29 2.22
CA ASP A 111 -6.74 -3.47 1.11
C ASP A 111 -7.07 -4.68 0.25
N ALA A 112 -7.37 -5.82 0.88
CA ALA A 112 -7.76 -7.03 0.18
C ALA A 112 -9.04 -6.80 -0.65
N LEU A 113 -10.03 -6.12 -0.05
CA LEU A 113 -11.27 -5.73 -0.74
C LEU A 113 -10.99 -4.75 -1.87
N MET A 114 -10.15 -3.73 -1.64
CA MET A 114 -9.78 -2.75 -2.66
C MET A 114 -9.10 -3.41 -3.87
N ALA A 115 -8.13 -4.29 -3.64
CA ALA A 115 -7.46 -5.04 -4.69
C ALA A 115 -8.42 -5.91 -5.48
N ARG A 116 -9.36 -6.59 -4.80
CA ARG A 116 -10.39 -7.40 -5.43
C ARG A 116 -11.31 -6.56 -6.32
N GLU A 117 -11.78 -5.41 -5.83
CA GLU A 117 -12.62 -4.52 -6.64
C GLU A 117 -11.86 -3.91 -7.83
N ALA A 118 -10.56 -3.61 -7.67
CA ALA A 118 -9.70 -3.16 -8.77
C ALA A 118 -9.49 -4.28 -9.81
N SER A 119 -9.27 -5.52 -9.36
CA SER A 119 -9.13 -6.69 -10.21
C SER A 119 -10.41 -7.00 -10.99
N ARG A 120 -11.59 -6.83 -10.39
CA ARG A 120 -12.88 -6.93 -11.12
C ARG A 120 -13.02 -5.92 -12.25
N LYS A 121 -12.39 -4.75 -12.14
CA LYS A 121 -12.46 -3.68 -13.14
C LYS A 121 -11.43 -3.81 -14.26
N ASN A 122 -10.21 -4.23 -13.93
CA ASN A 122 -9.08 -4.22 -14.89
C ASN A 122 -8.44 -5.60 -15.10
N GLY A 123 -8.75 -6.61 -14.28
CA GLY A 123 -8.23 -7.99 -14.40
C GLY A 123 -6.76 -8.18 -14.06
N LYS A 124 -6.07 -7.14 -13.56
CA LYS A 124 -4.60 -7.09 -13.46
C LYS A 124 -4.03 -7.18 -12.05
N PHE A 125 -4.86 -7.19 -11.00
CA PHE A 125 -4.38 -7.09 -9.63
C PHE A 125 -4.43 -8.43 -8.92
N ILE A 126 -3.32 -8.75 -8.25
CA ILE A 126 -3.14 -9.83 -7.29
C ILE A 126 -2.87 -9.18 -5.94
N PHE A 127 -3.45 -9.72 -4.86
CA PHE A 127 -3.26 -9.18 -3.51
C PHE A 127 -2.30 -10.03 -2.68
N ALA A 128 -1.31 -9.37 -2.08
CA ALA A 128 -0.40 -9.93 -1.10
C ALA A 128 -0.64 -9.30 0.28
N GLY A 129 -1.27 -10.06 1.18
CA GLY A 129 -1.51 -9.64 2.56
C GLY A 129 -0.25 -9.77 3.40
N VAL A 130 0.14 -8.72 4.13
CA VAL A 130 1.22 -8.77 5.13
C VAL A 130 0.64 -8.65 6.54
N TYR A 131 0.96 -9.59 7.43
CA TYR A 131 0.26 -9.68 8.72
C TYR A 131 1.12 -9.32 9.94
N ARG A 132 2.46 -9.34 9.80
CA ARG A 132 3.37 -9.02 10.92
C ARG A 132 3.40 -7.52 11.16
N TYR A 133 3.41 -7.13 12.43
CA TYR A 133 3.24 -5.74 12.90
C TYR A 133 1.83 -5.14 12.74
N THR A 134 0.83 -5.95 12.39
CA THR A 134 -0.58 -5.57 12.59
C THR A 134 -0.92 -5.67 14.08
N ALA A 135 -1.91 -4.91 14.55
CA ALA A 135 -2.30 -4.92 15.96
C ALA A 135 -2.76 -6.31 16.46
N LEU A 136 -3.25 -7.16 15.54
CA LEU A 136 -3.79 -8.48 15.81
C LEU A 136 -3.32 -9.46 14.72
N GLU A 137 -2.06 -9.92 14.80
CA GLU A 137 -1.43 -10.74 13.75
C GLU A 137 -2.22 -12.01 13.41
N GLU A 138 -2.76 -12.71 14.41
CA GLU A 138 -3.58 -13.91 14.19
C GLU A 138 -4.90 -13.60 13.49
N ASP A 139 -5.55 -12.49 13.85
CA ASP A 139 -6.82 -12.09 13.25
C ASP A 139 -6.62 -11.61 11.81
N ALA A 140 -5.54 -10.86 11.54
CA ALA A 140 -5.15 -10.47 10.19
C ALA A 140 -4.87 -11.69 9.31
N LEU A 141 -4.12 -12.68 9.81
CA LEU A 141 -3.87 -13.93 9.10
C LEU A 141 -5.17 -14.69 8.80
N ARG A 142 -6.05 -14.85 9.79
CA ARG A 142 -7.37 -15.50 9.59
C ARG A 142 -8.21 -14.76 8.56
N ALA A 143 -8.29 -13.44 8.66
CA ALA A 143 -9.04 -12.63 7.72
C ALA A 143 -8.50 -12.78 6.29
N PHE A 144 -7.17 -12.76 6.09
CA PHE A 144 -6.60 -12.97 4.77
C PHE A 144 -6.89 -14.37 4.19
N LEU A 145 -6.89 -15.41 5.03
CA LEU A 145 -7.27 -16.76 4.62
C LEU A 145 -8.75 -16.83 4.24
N GLU A 146 -9.64 -16.24 5.04
CA GLU A 146 -11.09 -16.17 4.76
C GLU A 146 -11.40 -15.42 3.46
N HIS A 147 -10.66 -14.34 3.20
CA HIS A 147 -10.77 -13.55 1.97
C HIS A 147 -10.06 -14.18 0.77
N LYS A 148 -9.41 -15.34 0.94
CA LYS A 148 -8.69 -16.08 -0.10
C LYS A 148 -7.66 -15.20 -0.84
N CYS A 149 -6.87 -14.46 -0.07
CA CYS A 149 -5.79 -13.64 -0.62
C CYS A 149 -4.82 -14.50 -1.43
N ASP A 150 -4.32 -13.97 -2.55
CA ASP A 150 -3.46 -14.73 -3.46
C ASP A 150 -2.10 -15.09 -2.82
N MET A 151 -1.59 -14.19 -1.99
CA MET A 151 -0.37 -14.38 -1.21
C MET A 151 -0.56 -13.86 0.22
N ILE A 152 0.03 -14.54 1.20
CA ILE A 152 0.08 -14.09 2.58
C ILE A 152 1.53 -14.21 3.06
N LEU A 153 2.13 -13.11 3.49
CA LEU A 153 3.53 -13.00 3.89
C LEU A 153 3.64 -12.40 5.29
N PRO A 154 4.70 -12.69 6.06
CA PRO A 154 4.92 -12.00 7.31
C PRO A 154 5.05 -10.48 7.07
N THR A 155 5.96 -10.06 6.19
CA THR A 155 6.18 -8.67 5.81
C THR A 155 6.39 -8.53 4.31
N VAL A 156 6.50 -7.30 3.83
CA VAL A 156 6.89 -7.01 2.44
C VAL A 156 8.33 -7.46 2.13
N ASN A 157 9.16 -7.66 3.15
CA ASN A 157 10.59 -7.97 2.96
C ASN A 157 10.85 -9.38 2.43
N GLU A 158 9.88 -10.29 2.57
CA GLU A 158 9.95 -11.64 2.00
C GLU A 158 9.60 -11.67 0.50
N LEU A 159 9.00 -10.60 -0.04
CA LEU A 159 8.46 -10.57 -1.39
C LEU A 159 9.52 -10.81 -2.49
N PRO A 160 10.72 -10.19 -2.48
CA PRO A 160 11.73 -10.43 -3.52
C PRO A 160 12.12 -11.91 -3.66
N LEU A 161 12.38 -12.58 -2.53
CA LEU A 161 12.78 -13.99 -2.51
C LEU A 161 11.69 -14.89 -3.10
N ILE A 162 10.43 -14.67 -2.70
CA ILE A 162 9.30 -15.46 -3.21
C ILE A 162 9.13 -15.28 -4.72
N LEU A 163 9.27 -14.05 -5.23
CA LEU A 163 9.14 -13.77 -6.65
C LEU A 163 10.26 -14.38 -7.48
N GLU A 164 11.50 -14.36 -6.98
CA GLU A 164 12.63 -15.04 -7.63
C GLU A 164 12.39 -16.54 -7.72
N GLU A 165 11.86 -17.16 -6.66
CA GLU A 165 11.58 -18.59 -6.65
C GLU A 165 10.42 -18.97 -7.58
N LEU A 166 9.34 -18.19 -7.60
CA LEU A 166 8.23 -18.37 -8.56
C LEU A 166 8.70 -18.25 -10.02
N ARG A 167 9.63 -17.33 -10.30
CA ARG A 167 10.22 -17.19 -11.63
C ARG A 167 11.04 -18.43 -12.01
N ARG A 168 11.80 -19.02 -11.08
CA ARG A 168 12.55 -20.26 -11.31
C ARG A 168 11.66 -21.47 -11.57
N MET A 169 10.51 -21.56 -10.89
CA MET A 169 9.56 -22.66 -11.09
C MET A 169 8.79 -22.61 -12.42
N THR A 170 8.74 -21.43 -13.05
CA THR A 170 7.99 -21.18 -14.29
C THR A 170 8.87 -20.99 -15.53
N SER A 171 10.19 -21.02 -15.36
CA SER A 171 11.20 -20.97 -16.43
C SER A 171 11.67 -22.38 -16.80
#